data_AF-A0A0L0UUR4-F1
#
_entry.id   AF-A0A0L0UUR4-F1
#
_cell.length_a   1.000
_cell.length_b   1.000
_cell.length_c   1.000
_cell.angle_alpha   90.00
_cell.angle_beta   90.00
_cell.angle_gamma   90.00
#
_symmetry.space_group_name_H-M   'P 1'
#
loop_
_entity.id
_entity.type
_entity.pdbx_description
1 polymer ?
#
loop_
_entity_poly.entity_id
_entity_poly.type
_entity_poly.pdbx_seq_one_letter_code
_entity_poly.pdbx_strand_id
1 'polypeptide(L)'
;MTGPSREPSPPPPPPSWYNKFLDYEHLPDPRGALAGVLSGLTKLAVGHPFDTIKLRIQCASPGVYNGPMDCFLQTIRKEGSRALYKGASPPAFGWALSDAVLMGSLDRYRDWLGRLESPDRSKPLSLGSHAIAGALAGWTVCSIITPIETIKAKLQMQTSDPRTKLFTGPIDCARQIVQKGGPRQLYRALPATLIFRTCFAIMFSSYHAFSTLFNDLSKKYPDSSFAISAPVAQFLAGGLAAEVFWLVGYPLDMIKNRIMCDSFTKPKYPSWLSAGRAIWLEGGAKAFYRGLTPCILRAFPTNAAALAVWEGAMKVLKD
;
A
#
# COMPACT_ATOMS: atom_id res chain seq x y z
N MET A 1 -55.21 -8.24 -44.73
CA MET A 1 -54.90 -9.04 -43.52
C MET A 1 -53.59 -8.56 -42.95
N THR A 2 -53.62 -7.54 -42.09
CA THR A 2 -52.45 -6.99 -41.40
C THR A 2 -52.53 -7.44 -39.94
N GLY A 3 -51.68 -8.39 -39.55
CA GLY A 3 -51.65 -8.92 -38.18
C GLY A 3 -51.18 -7.86 -37.16
N PRO A 4 -51.55 -8.00 -35.88
CA PRO A 4 -51.24 -7.02 -34.87
C PRO A 4 -49.74 -6.98 -34.56
N SER A 5 -49.18 -5.78 -34.54
CA SER A 5 -47.82 -5.44 -34.13
C SER A 5 -47.60 -5.90 -32.68
N ARG A 6 -46.65 -6.82 -32.45
CA ARG A 6 -46.22 -7.19 -31.10
C ARG A 6 -45.42 -6.03 -30.50
N GLU A 7 -45.95 -5.40 -29.46
CA GLU A 7 -45.16 -4.51 -28.60
C GLU A 7 -43.99 -5.28 -27.98
N PRO A 8 -42.78 -4.69 -27.92
CA PRO A 8 -41.65 -5.32 -27.25
C PRO A 8 -41.94 -5.44 -25.75
N SER A 9 -41.80 -6.66 -25.22
CA SER A 9 -41.93 -6.95 -23.80
C SER A 9 -40.96 -6.08 -22.98
N PRO A 10 -41.40 -5.55 -21.82
CA PRO A 10 -40.54 -4.75 -20.95
C PRO A 10 -39.29 -5.56 -20.55
N PRO A 11 -38.12 -4.91 -20.41
CA PRO A 11 -36.91 -5.59 -20.02
C PRO A 11 -37.09 -6.28 -18.67
N PRO A 12 -36.47 -7.45 -18.45
CA PRO A 12 -36.55 -8.15 -17.18
C PRO A 12 -36.07 -7.23 -16.04
N PRO A 13 -36.70 -7.30 -14.85
CA PRO A 13 -36.24 -6.54 -13.71
C PRO A 13 -34.77 -6.88 -13.45
N PRO A 14 -33.94 -5.89 -13.10
CA PRO A 14 -32.54 -6.14 -12.89
C PRO A 14 -32.36 -7.18 -11.77
N PRO A 15 -31.38 -8.08 -11.89
CA PRO A 15 -31.16 -9.16 -10.92
C PRO A 15 -30.92 -8.59 -9.52
N SER A 16 -31.30 -9.31 -8.47
CA SER A 16 -31.32 -8.81 -7.07
C SER A 16 -29.98 -8.23 -6.56
N TRP A 17 -28.86 -8.61 -7.17
CA TRP A 17 -27.53 -8.02 -6.88
C TRP A 17 -27.38 -6.58 -7.40
N TYR A 18 -28.12 -6.18 -8.44
CA TYR A 18 -28.12 -4.85 -9.03
C TYR A 18 -28.85 -3.83 -8.13
N ASN A 19 -29.94 -4.25 -7.48
CA ASN A 19 -30.61 -3.43 -6.46
C ASN A 19 -29.71 -3.23 -5.23
N LYS A 20 -28.87 -4.22 -4.88
CA LYS A 20 -27.84 -4.08 -3.84
C LYS A 20 -26.75 -3.04 -4.16
N PHE A 21 -26.57 -2.72 -5.44
CA PHE A 21 -25.68 -1.65 -5.91
C PHE A 21 -26.35 -0.26 -5.88
N LEU A 22 -27.69 -0.22 -6.00
CA LEU A 22 -28.47 1.02 -5.90
C LEU A 22 -28.81 1.40 -4.44
N ASP A 23 -28.82 0.44 -3.52
CA ASP A 23 -28.92 0.70 -2.07
C ASP A 23 -27.65 1.33 -1.45
N TYR A 24 -26.62 1.59 -2.25
CA TYR A 24 -25.40 2.32 -1.85
C TYR A 24 -25.59 3.85 -1.81
N GLU A 25 -26.83 4.33 -1.72
CA GLU A 25 -27.17 5.72 -1.40
C GLU A 25 -27.27 5.97 0.12
N HIS A 26 -26.66 5.11 0.94
CA HIS A 26 -26.44 5.41 2.35
C HIS A 26 -25.24 6.35 2.50
N LEU A 27 -25.49 7.53 3.08
CA LEU A 27 -24.47 8.34 3.76
C LEU A 27 -23.47 7.42 4.47
N PRO A 28 -22.15 7.69 4.44
CA PRO A 28 -21.17 6.79 5.03
C PRO A 28 -21.55 6.53 6.48
N ASP A 29 -21.88 5.27 6.80
CA ASP A 29 -22.25 4.89 8.16
C ASP A 29 -21.11 5.37 9.09
N PRO A 30 -21.36 6.33 10.00
CA PRO A 30 -20.32 6.88 10.85
C PRO A 30 -19.66 5.77 11.69
N ARG A 31 -20.36 4.67 11.94
CA ARG A 31 -19.84 3.49 12.61
C ARG A 31 -18.80 2.75 11.77
N GLY A 32 -19.07 2.57 10.48
CA GLY A 32 -18.13 1.98 9.52
C GLY A 32 -16.89 2.87 9.34
N ALA A 33 -17.07 4.18 9.29
CA ALA A 33 -15.96 5.12 9.25
C ALA A 33 -15.08 5.04 10.51
N LEU A 34 -15.70 5.00 11.70
CA LEU A 34 -14.98 4.86 12.98
C LEU A 34 -14.27 3.51 13.10
N ALA A 35 -14.94 2.42 12.77
CA ALA A 35 -14.33 1.08 12.72
C ALA A 35 -13.13 1.04 11.76
N GLY A 36 -13.20 1.77 10.64
CA GLY A 36 -12.11 1.93 9.69
C GLY A 36 -10.90 2.65 10.25
N VAL A 37 -11.13 3.75 10.96
CA VAL A 37 -10.06 4.49 11.65
C VAL A 37 -9.39 3.61 12.70
N LEU A 38 -10.17 2.91 13.54
CA LEU A 38 -9.65 2.01 14.58
C LEU A 38 -8.86 0.85 13.97
N SER A 39 -9.38 0.26 12.89
CA SER A 39 -8.69 -0.78 12.12
C SER A 39 -7.36 -0.27 11.56
N GLY A 40 -7.35 0.93 10.96
CA GLY A 40 -6.15 1.57 10.43
C GLY A 40 -5.08 1.87 11.49
N LEU A 41 -5.48 2.40 12.65
CA LEU A 41 -4.58 2.64 13.78
C LEU A 41 -4.03 1.33 14.35
N THR A 42 -4.81 0.26 14.35
CA THR A 42 -4.35 -1.08 14.74
C THR A 42 -3.32 -1.63 13.76
N LYS A 43 -3.54 -1.45 12.44
CA LYS A 43 -2.53 -1.82 11.43
C LYS A 43 -1.22 -1.11 11.66
N LEU A 44 -1.28 0.18 12.00
CA LEU A 44 -0.09 0.95 12.34
C LEU A 44 0.56 0.41 13.62
N ALA A 45 -0.21 0.18 14.68
CA ALA A 45 0.34 -0.28 15.96
C ALA A 45 1.05 -1.65 15.86
N VAL A 46 0.50 -2.58 15.09
CA VAL A 46 1.06 -3.94 14.91
C VAL A 46 2.12 -3.97 13.82
N GLY A 47 1.92 -3.24 12.72
CA GLY A 47 2.79 -3.29 11.55
C GLY A 47 4.02 -2.39 11.63
N HIS A 48 3.96 -1.29 12.39
CA HIS A 48 5.03 -0.29 12.40
C HIS A 48 6.37 -0.79 12.96
N PRO A 49 6.43 -1.71 13.95
CA PRO A 49 7.69 -2.36 14.33
C PRO A 49 8.40 -3.04 13.15
N PHE A 50 7.65 -3.76 12.29
CA PHE A 50 8.20 -4.39 11.10
C PHE A 50 8.70 -3.37 10.09
N ASP A 51 7.96 -2.27 9.89
CA ASP A 51 8.38 -1.17 9.01
C ASP A 51 9.70 -0.55 9.48
N THR A 52 9.84 -0.32 10.79
CA THR A 52 11.06 0.26 11.36
C THR A 52 12.26 -0.66 11.16
N ILE A 53 12.12 -1.96 11.42
CA ILE A 53 13.20 -2.94 11.21
C ILE A 53 13.53 -3.10 9.72
N LYS A 54 12.52 -3.19 8.85
CA LYS A 54 12.69 -3.22 7.39
C LYS A 54 13.51 -2.02 6.93
N LEU A 55 13.11 -0.81 7.31
CA LEU A 55 13.77 0.41 6.84
C LEU A 55 15.20 0.53 7.36
N ARG A 56 15.43 0.22 8.64
CA ARG A 56 16.76 0.23 9.25
C ARG A 56 17.72 -0.71 8.54
N ILE A 57 17.27 -1.91 8.17
CA ILE A 57 18.10 -2.87 7.45
C ILE A 57 18.34 -2.44 6.00
N GLN A 58 17.31 -1.89 5.34
CA GLN A 58 17.44 -1.41 3.97
C GLN A 58 18.45 -0.25 3.88
N CYS A 59 18.39 0.71 4.81
CA CYS A 59 19.14 1.95 4.76
C CYS A 59 20.46 1.96 5.57
N ALA A 60 20.71 0.97 6.43
CA ALA A 60 21.97 0.86 7.14
C ALA A 60 23.13 0.52 6.20
N SER A 61 24.33 0.97 6.59
CA SER A 61 25.56 0.57 5.93
C SER A 61 25.74 -0.96 5.99
N PRO A 62 26.37 -1.58 4.97
CA PRO A 62 26.71 -2.99 5.01
C PRO A 62 27.48 -3.36 6.29
N GLY A 63 27.12 -4.48 6.92
CA GLY A 63 27.78 -4.99 8.12
C GLY A 63 27.24 -4.48 9.47
N VAL A 64 26.32 -3.50 9.48
CA VAL A 64 25.72 -3.02 10.75
C VAL A 64 24.77 -4.05 11.38
N TYR A 65 24.02 -4.76 10.54
CA TYR A 65 23.06 -5.79 10.96
C TYR A 65 23.29 -7.08 10.19
N ASN A 66 23.35 -8.21 10.91
CA ASN A 66 23.47 -9.55 10.33
C ASN A 66 22.13 -10.11 9.84
N GLY A 67 21.01 -9.51 10.26
CA GLY A 67 19.67 -9.89 9.82
C GLY A 67 18.55 -9.15 10.57
N PRO A 68 17.29 -9.50 10.29
CA PRO A 68 16.12 -8.87 10.92
C PRO A 68 16.08 -8.97 12.44
N MET A 69 16.37 -10.15 12.98
CA MET A 69 16.35 -10.37 14.42
C MET A 69 17.49 -9.63 15.12
N ASP A 70 18.68 -9.59 14.51
CA ASP A 70 19.81 -8.82 15.03
C ASP A 70 19.48 -7.31 15.05
N CYS A 71 18.91 -6.77 13.97
CA CYS A 71 18.44 -5.38 13.93
C CYS A 71 17.40 -5.08 15.02
N PHE A 72 16.44 -5.99 15.23
CA PHE A 72 15.43 -5.88 16.27
C PHE A 72 16.04 -5.85 17.68
N LEU A 73 16.89 -6.84 18.01
CA LEU A 73 17.53 -6.95 19.31
C LEU A 73 18.45 -5.75 19.57
N GLN A 74 19.24 -5.32 18.57
CA GLN A 74 20.08 -4.14 18.70
C GLN A 74 19.25 -2.87 18.92
N THR A 75 18.12 -2.72 18.22
CA THR A 75 17.21 -1.57 18.39
C THR A 75 16.66 -1.52 19.81
N ILE A 76 16.17 -2.64 20.34
CA ILE A 76 15.64 -2.69 21.71
C ILE A 76 16.74 -2.43 22.74
N ARG A 77 17.91 -3.06 22.59
CA ARG A 77 19.02 -2.92 23.55
C ARG A 77 19.61 -1.51 23.57
N LYS A 78 19.75 -0.87 22.41
CA LYS A 78 20.41 0.45 22.28
C LYS A 78 19.45 1.63 22.50
N GLU A 79 18.17 1.47 22.18
CA GLU A 79 17.23 2.59 22.11
C GLU A 79 15.91 2.37 22.87
N GLY A 80 15.66 1.16 23.37
CA GLY A 80 14.44 0.76 24.03
C GLY A 80 13.29 0.38 23.08
N SER A 81 12.22 -0.21 23.63
CA SER A 81 11.06 -0.69 22.85
C SER A 81 10.32 0.41 22.11
N ARG A 82 10.28 1.64 22.66
CA ARG A 82 9.66 2.81 22.02
C ARG A 82 10.33 3.19 20.69
N ALA A 83 11.58 2.80 20.46
CA ALA A 83 12.29 3.08 19.22
C ALA A 83 11.65 2.40 17.99
N LEU A 84 10.94 1.29 18.20
CA LEU A 84 10.19 0.59 17.15
C LEU A 84 9.08 1.46 16.56
N TYR A 85 8.58 2.45 17.31
CA TYR A 85 7.47 3.34 16.95
C TYR A 85 7.92 4.72 16.43
N LYS A 86 9.22 4.92 16.19
CA LYS A 86 9.74 6.15 15.60
C LYS A 86 9.12 6.40 14.23
N GLY A 87 8.64 7.62 13.98
CA GLY A 87 8.00 7.97 12.71
C GLY A 87 6.61 7.36 12.51
N ALA A 88 5.96 6.83 13.55
CA ALA A 88 4.57 6.35 13.45
C ALA A 88 3.55 7.49 13.34
N SER A 89 3.86 8.70 13.81
CA SER A 89 2.90 9.80 13.82
C SER A 89 2.54 10.34 12.42
N PRO A 90 3.46 10.61 11.48
CA PRO A 90 3.08 11.04 10.13
C PRO A 90 2.07 10.12 9.43
N PRO A 91 2.27 8.78 9.37
CA PRO A 91 1.28 7.90 8.76
C PRO A 91 -0.01 7.78 9.58
N ALA A 92 0.01 7.92 10.92
CA ALA A 92 -1.22 7.90 11.72
C ALA A 92 -2.22 8.97 11.30
N PHE A 93 -1.74 10.18 11.03
CA PHE A 93 -2.57 11.30 10.57
C PHE A 93 -2.84 11.27 9.06
N GLY A 94 -1.90 10.75 8.26
CA GLY A 94 -1.97 10.77 6.80
C GLY A 94 -2.68 9.58 6.16
N TRP A 95 -2.86 8.47 6.88
CA TRP A 95 -3.33 7.21 6.29
C TRP A 95 -4.70 7.34 5.64
N ALA A 96 -5.71 7.83 6.39
CA ALA A 96 -7.09 7.89 5.92
C ALA A 96 -7.22 8.79 4.67
N LEU A 97 -6.54 9.94 4.68
CA LEU A 97 -6.49 10.84 3.53
C LEU A 97 -5.83 10.16 2.31
N SER A 98 -4.73 9.45 2.54
CA SER A 98 -3.99 8.80 1.45
C SER A 98 -4.79 7.67 0.82
N ASP A 99 -5.50 6.88 1.64
CA ASP A 99 -6.35 5.80 1.17
C ASP A 99 -7.58 6.34 0.42
N ALA A 100 -8.20 7.40 0.93
CA ALA A 100 -9.29 8.09 0.25
C ALA A 100 -8.88 8.65 -1.12
N VAL A 101 -7.69 9.28 -1.20
CA VAL A 101 -7.17 9.79 -2.48
C VAL A 101 -6.84 8.64 -3.43
N LEU A 102 -6.24 7.56 -2.94
CA LEU A 102 -5.93 6.38 -3.75
C LEU A 102 -7.19 5.75 -4.34
N MET A 103 -8.19 5.43 -3.49
CA MET A 103 -9.43 4.79 -3.93
C MET A 103 -10.26 5.74 -4.81
N GLY A 104 -10.42 6.99 -4.40
CA GLY A 104 -11.18 7.98 -5.16
C GLY A 104 -10.57 8.26 -6.54
N SER A 105 -9.25 8.35 -6.65
CA SER A 105 -8.58 8.50 -7.96
C SER A 105 -8.65 7.23 -8.80
N LEU A 106 -8.50 6.05 -8.19
CA LEU A 106 -8.62 4.76 -8.86
C LEU A 106 -9.98 4.57 -9.53
N ASP A 107 -11.08 4.87 -8.81
CA ASP A 107 -12.43 4.74 -9.35
C ASP A 107 -12.67 5.71 -10.52
N ARG A 108 -12.17 6.94 -10.41
CA ARG A 108 -12.23 7.92 -11.49
C ARG A 108 -11.44 7.50 -12.73
N TYR A 109 -10.24 6.96 -12.56
CA TYR A 109 -9.44 6.48 -13.69
C TYR A 109 -10.03 5.22 -14.33
N ARG A 110 -10.65 4.32 -13.55
CA ARG A 110 -11.36 3.15 -14.08
C ARG A 110 -12.60 3.54 -14.89
N ASP A 111 -13.41 4.48 -14.40
CA ASP A 111 -14.57 4.98 -15.16
C ASP A 111 -14.14 5.70 -16.43
N TRP A 112 -13.09 6.53 -16.36
CA TRP A 112 -12.53 7.21 -17.53
C TRP A 112 -12.02 6.24 -18.60
N LEU A 113 -11.19 5.26 -18.22
CA LEU A 113 -10.70 4.24 -19.16
C LEU A 113 -11.82 3.32 -19.66
N GLY A 114 -12.81 3.00 -18.84
CA GLY A 114 -13.97 2.20 -19.25
C GLY A 114 -14.78 2.89 -20.34
N ARG A 115 -14.99 4.20 -20.24
CA ARG A 115 -15.67 4.99 -21.29
C ARG A 115 -14.86 5.06 -22.58
N LEU A 116 -13.53 5.02 -22.50
CA LEU A 116 -12.64 4.99 -23.67
C LEU A 116 -12.65 3.62 -24.37
N GLU A 117 -12.63 2.53 -23.61
CA GLU A 117 -12.62 1.16 -24.17
C GLU A 117 -13.99 0.71 -24.69
N SER A 118 -15.07 1.15 -24.04
CA SER A 118 -16.43 0.78 -24.39
C SER A 118 -17.39 1.91 -24.01
N PRO A 119 -17.63 2.88 -24.93
CA PRO A 119 -18.53 4.00 -24.69
C PRO A 119 -19.92 3.56 -24.22
N ASP A 120 -20.41 2.41 -24.73
CA ASP A 120 -21.70 1.83 -24.39
C ASP A 120 -21.68 0.95 -23.11
N ARG A 121 -20.52 0.84 -22.42
CA ARG A 121 -20.30 -0.02 -21.24
C ARG A 121 -20.68 -1.50 -21.43
N SER A 122 -20.67 -1.97 -22.67
CA SER A 122 -21.07 -3.33 -23.04
C SER A 122 -20.05 -4.41 -22.66
N LYS A 123 -18.81 -4.02 -22.34
CA LYS A 123 -17.72 -4.93 -21.94
C LYS A 123 -17.15 -4.54 -20.57
N PRO A 124 -16.74 -5.52 -19.75
CA PRO A 124 -15.97 -5.25 -18.54
C PRO A 124 -14.62 -4.63 -18.90
N LEU A 125 -14.09 -3.80 -18.00
CA LEU A 125 -12.83 -3.08 -18.20
C LEU A 125 -11.68 -4.07 -18.43
N SER A 126 -10.82 -3.79 -19.41
CA SER A 126 -9.70 -4.67 -19.73
C SER A 126 -8.67 -4.73 -18.60
N LEU A 127 -7.90 -5.82 -18.54
CA LEU A 127 -6.80 -5.98 -17.60
C LEU A 127 -5.77 -4.84 -17.72
N GLY A 128 -5.47 -4.42 -18.95
CA GLY A 128 -4.56 -3.31 -19.24
C GLY A 128 -5.08 -1.99 -18.66
N SER A 129 -6.37 -1.71 -18.81
CA SER A 129 -6.97 -0.50 -18.26
C SER A 129 -7.07 -0.52 -16.73
N HIS A 130 -7.33 -1.68 -16.12
CA HIS A 130 -7.20 -1.83 -14.66
C HIS A 130 -5.77 -1.55 -14.17
N ALA A 131 -4.77 -2.04 -14.90
CA ALA A 131 -3.36 -1.81 -14.57
C ALA A 131 -2.94 -0.34 -14.72
N ILE A 132 -3.35 0.33 -15.80
CA ILE A 132 -3.10 1.75 -16.04
C ILE A 132 -3.80 2.62 -15.00
N ALA A 133 -5.08 2.35 -14.69
CA ALA A 133 -5.80 3.06 -13.64
C ALA A 133 -5.09 2.92 -12.28
N GLY A 134 -4.60 1.72 -11.97
CA GLY A 134 -3.82 1.45 -10.77
C GLY A 134 -2.52 2.25 -10.70
N ALA A 135 -1.79 2.35 -11.81
CA ALA A 135 -0.57 3.15 -11.90
C ALA A 135 -0.84 4.65 -11.75
N LEU A 136 -1.85 5.19 -12.44
CA LEU A 136 -2.26 6.59 -12.34
C LEU A 136 -2.73 6.96 -10.93
N ALA A 137 -3.55 6.10 -10.30
CA ALA A 137 -3.98 6.28 -8.91
C ALA A 137 -2.77 6.26 -7.95
N GLY A 138 -1.84 5.32 -8.19
CA GLY A 138 -0.56 5.26 -7.48
C GLY A 138 0.23 6.55 -7.59
N TRP A 139 0.30 7.16 -8.77
CA TRP A 139 0.99 8.44 -8.99
C TRP A 139 0.28 9.62 -8.33
N THR A 140 -1.05 9.65 -8.36
CA THR A 140 -1.84 10.70 -7.72
C THR A 140 -1.62 10.71 -6.20
N VAL A 141 -1.66 9.55 -5.55
CA VAL A 141 -1.38 9.46 -4.11
C VAL A 141 0.08 9.77 -3.77
N CYS A 142 1.04 9.49 -4.68
CA CYS A 142 2.47 9.80 -4.47
C CYS A 142 2.71 11.27 -4.16
N SER A 143 2.02 12.16 -4.86
CA SER A 143 2.14 13.61 -4.70
C SER A 143 1.75 14.10 -3.31
N ILE A 144 0.95 13.33 -2.56
CA ILE A 144 0.53 13.68 -1.20
C ILE A 144 1.37 12.92 -0.15
N ILE A 145 1.64 11.64 -0.40
CA ILE A 145 2.30 10.77 0.57
C ILE A 145 3.82 10.95 0.62
N THR A 146 4.47 11.39 -0.46
CA THR A 146 5.95 11.42 -0.54
C THR A 146 6.60 12.26 0.57
N PRO A 147 6.11 13.46 0.93
CA PRO A 147 6.61 14.21 2.09
C PRO A 147 6.43 13.44 3.40
N ILE A 148 5.28 12.79 3.59
CA ILE A 148 4.95 12.01 4.79
C ILE A 148 5.89 10.80 4.91
N GLU A 149 6.10 10.06 3.82
CA GLU A 149 7.03 8.92 3.75
C GLU A 149 8.48 9.37 3.99
N THR A 150 8.88 10.52 3.43
CA THR A 150 10.24 11.08 3.65
C THR A 150 10.48 11.44 5.11
N ILE A 151 9.51 12.10 5.77
CA ILE A 151 9.60 12.44 7.19
C ILE A 151 9.61 11.16 8.05
N LYS A 152 8.70 10.21 7.78
CA LYS A 152 8.67 8.90 8.45
C LYS A 152 10.02 8.21 8.36
N ALA A 153 10.59 8.11 7.15
CA ALA A 153 11.83 7.40 6.92
C ALA A 153 13.01 7.99 7.69
N LYS A 154 13.13 9.33 7.72
CA LYS A 154 14.18 10.02 8.48
C LYS A 154 14.05 9.82 9.98
N LEU A 155 12.83 9.87 10.51
CA LEU A 155 12.58 9.61 11.93
C LEU A 155 12.88 8.16 12.31
N GLN A 156 12.57 7.18 11.44
CA GLN A 156 12.85 5.75 11.68
C GLN A 156 14.35 5.44 11.68
N MET A 157 15.14 6.12 10.85
CA MET A 157 16.59 5.97 10.78
C MET A 157 17.35 6.67 11.91
N GLN A 158 16.74 7.65 12.57
CA GLN A 158 17.37 8.38 13.66
C GLN A 158 17.55 7.48 14.90
N THR A 159 18.77 7.46 15.44
CA THR A 159 19.11 6.81 16.72
C THR A 159 18.59 7.63 17.91
N SER A 160 18.41 6.99 19.07
CA SER A 160 17.95 7.68 20.31
C SER A 160 19.07 8.40 21.06
N ASP A 161 20.32 8.30 20.62
CA ASP A 161 21.45 8.98 21.25
C ASP A 161 21.27 10.51 21.16
N PRO A 162 21.19 11.23 22.30
CA PRO A 162 21.02 12.68 22.32
C PRO A 162 22.10 13.44 21.53
N ARG A 163 23.31 12.90 21.42
CA ARG A 163 24.43 13.55 20.71
C ARG A 163 24.27 13.50 19.20
N THR A 164 23.58 12.49 18.68
CA THR A 164 23.38 12.27 17.23
C THR A 164 21.93 12.53 16.80
N LYS A 165 21.05 12.87 17.74
CA LYS A 165 19.63 13.14 17.47
C LYS A 165 19.50 14.43 16.67
N LEU A 166 18.98 14.33 15.45
CA LEU A 166 18.82 15.46 14.52
C LEU A 166 17.46 16.14 14.64
N PHE A 167 16.41 15.38 15.01
CA PHE A 167 15.02 15.82 14.97
C PHE A 167 14.33 15.56 16.31
N THR A 168 13.60 16.55 16.81
CA THR A 168 12.77 16.39 18.01
C THR A 168 11.44 15.69 17.72
N GLY A 169 10.94 15.82 16.48
CA GLY A 169 9.67 15.23 16.02
C GLY A 169 9.43 15.45 14.52
N PRO A 170 8.24 15.10 14.00
CA PRO A 170 7.92 15.18 12.57
C PRO A 170 7.86 16.61 12.03
N ILE A 171 7.31 17.55 12.80
CA ILE A 171 7.23 18.96 12.40
C ILE A 171 8.62 19.58 12.35
N ASP A 172 9.46 19.30 13.36
CA ASP A 172 10.84 19.76 13.38
C ASP A 172 11.66 19.15 12.22
N CYS A 173 11.45 17.86 11.92
CA CYS A 173 12.05 17.21 10.76
C CYS A 173 11.66 17.89 9.45
N ALA A 174 10.36 18.12 9.22
CA ALA A 174 9.87 18.84 8.05
C ALA A 174 10.47 20.24 7.94
N ARG A 175 10.44 21.01 9.05
CA ARG A 175 10.97 22.36 9.13
C ARG A 175 12.47 22.40 8.77
N GLN A 176 13.28 21.53 9.36
CA GLN A 176 14.71 21.49 9.10
C GLN A 176 15.05 21.10 7.65
N ILE A 177 14.28 20.19 7.04
CA ILE A 177 14.44 19.82 5.63
C ILE A 177 14.16 21.04 4.74
N VAL A 178 13.04 21.73 4.99
CA VAL A 178 12.62 22.89 4.20
C VAL A 178 13.59 24.05 4.37
N GLN A 179 14.07 24.32 5.59
CA GLN A 179 15.01 25.40 5.86
C GLN A 179 16.38 25.19 5.19
N LYS A 180 16.88 23.95 5.12
CA LYS A 180 18.21 23.67 4.56
C LYS A 180 18.22 23.40 3.06
N GLY A 181 17.17 22.80 2.50
CA GLY A 181 17.12 22.36 1.10
C GLY A 181 15.90 22.85 0.32
N GLY A 182 15.05 23.68 0.92
CA GLY A 182 13.80 24.13 0.34
C GLY A 182 12.69 23.06 0.36
N PRO A 183 11.44 23.43 0.02
CA PRO A 183 10.30 22.53 0.06
C PRO A 183 10.40 21.37 -0.94
N ARG A 184 11.11 21.56 -2.06
CA ARG A 184 11.35 20.50 -3.06
C ARG A 184 12.14 19.31 -2.48
N GLN A 185 12.92 19.51 -1.43
CA GLN A 185 13.69 18.44 -0.81
C GLN A 185 12.79 17.37 -0.15
N LEU A 186 11.56 17.70 0.26
CA LEU A 186 10.56 16.73 0.74
C LEU A 186 10.09 15.78 -0.37
N TYR A 187 10.24 16.18 -1.63
CA TYR A 187 9.84 15.44 -2.82
C TYR A 187 11.02 14.80 -3.55
N ARG A 188 12.22 14.80 -2.96
CA ARG A 188 13.42 14.27 -3.61
C ARG A 188 13.28 12.82 -4.06
N ALA A 189 12.58 11.99 -3.27
CA ALA A 189 12.34 10.59 -3.58
C ALA A 189 11.14 10.37 -4.52
N LEU A 190 10.44 11.42 -4.96
CA LEU A 190 9.23 11.32 -5.78
C LEU A 190 9.47 10.50 -7.07
N PRO A 191 10.54 10.71 -7.86
CA PRO A 191 10.77 9.90 -9.07
C PRO A 191 10.91 8.40 -8.76
N ALA A 192 11.66 8.04 -7.72
CA ALA A 192 11.80 6.64 -7.30
C ALA A 192 10.48 6.07 -6.77
N THR A 193 9.68 6.90 -6.09
CA THR A 193 8.37 6.52 -5.56
C THR A 193 7.37 6.27 -6.69
N LEU A 194 7.35 7.12 -7.72
CA LEU A 194 6.52 6.94 -8.91
C LEU A 194 6.86 5.64 -9.64
N ILE A 195 8.16 5.36 -9.84
CA ILE A 195 8.63 4.11 -10.47
C ILE A 195 8.25 2.88 -9.63
N PHE A 196 8.42 2.94 -8.31
CA PHE A 196 7.96 1.85 -7.44
C PHE A 196 6.44 1.62 -7.53
N ARG A 197 5.66 2.70 -7.66
CA ARG A 197 4.19 2.64 -7.66
C ARG A 197 3.61 2.21 -9.00
N THR A 198 4.36 2.26 -10.11
CA THR A 198 3.92 1.61 -11.35
C THR A 198 3.80 0.09 -11.20
N CYS A 199 4.52 -0.53 -10.24
CA CYS A 199 4.34 -1.94 -9.91
C CYS A 199 2.94 -2.27 -9.36
N PHE A 200 2.10 -1.28 -9.04
CA PHE A 200 0.68 -1.53 -8.75
C PHE A 200 -0.05 -2.15 -9.94
N ALA A 201 0.40 -1.87 -11.17
CA ALA A 201 -0.06 -2.58 -12.37
C ALA A 201 0.09 -4.10 -12.21
N ILE A 202 1.23 -4.56 -11.68
CA ILE A 202 1.50 -5.99 -11.43
C ILE A 202 0.59 -6.52 -10.33
N MET A 203 0.39 -5.77 -9.25
CA MET A 203 -0.52 -6.14 -8.17
C MET A 203 -1.95 -6.37 -8.69
N PHE A 204 -2.52 -5.40 -9.40
CA PHE A 204 -3.88 -5.50 -9.92
C PHE A 204 -4.01 -6.58 -11.00
N SER A 205 -2.97 -6.74 -11.84
CA SER A 205 -2.96 -7.80 -12.85
C SER A 205 -2.93 -9.19 -12.22
N SER A 206 -2.11 -9.37 -11.19
CA SER A 206 -2.02 -10.62 -10.43
C SER A 206 -3.32 -10.90 -9.68
N TYR A 207 -3.94 -9.88 -9.08
CA TYR A 207 -5.24 -10.03 -8.42
C TYR A 207 -6.31 -10.55 -9.38
N HIS A 208 -6.38 -9.99 -10.59
CA HIS A 208 -7.31 -10.46 -11.60
C HIS A 208 -7.01 -11.90 -12.02
N ALA A 209 -5.74 -12.23 -12.29
CA ALA A 209 -5.33 -13.58 -12.67
C ALA A 209 -5.71 -14.63 -11.59
N PHE A 210 -5.42 -14.34 -10.32
CA PHE A 210 -5.79 -15.23 -9.21
C PHE A 210 -7.30 -15.29 -9.00
N SER A 211 -8.01 -14.17 -9.12
CA SER A 211 -9.48 -14.14 -8.98
C SER A 211 -10.15 -14.96 -10.06
N THR A 212 -9.72 -14.86 -11.31
CA THR A 212 -10.21 -15.65 -12.43
C THR A 212 -9.89 -17.13 -12.23
N LEU A 213 -8.66 -17.46 -11.83
CA LEU A 213 -8.27 -18.83 -11.52
C LEU A 213 -9.16 -19.45 -10.44
N PHE A 214 -9.39 -18.76 -9.32
CA PHE A 214 -10.24 -19.28 -8.25
C PHE A 214 -11.70 -19.43 -8.70
N ASN A 215 -12.23 -18.47 -9.45
CA ASN A 215 -13.60 -18.56 -9.99
C ASN A 215 -13.74 -19.74 -10.95
N ASP A 216 -12.76 -19.99 -11.82
CA ASP A 216 -12.78 -21.09 -12.78
C ASP A 216 -12.64 -22.44 -12.08
N LEU A 217 -11.79 -22.53 -11.05
CA LEU A 217 -11.68 -23.72 -10.21
C LEU A 217 -12.98 -24.02 -9.47
N SER A 218 -13.63 -23.01 -8.87
CA SER A 218 -14.92 -23.18 -8.20
C SER A 218 -16.03 -23.62 -9.15
N LYS A 219 -16.03 -23.16 -10.41
CA LYS A 219 -16.97 -23.62 -11.45
C LYS A 219 -16.69 -25.03 -11.94
N LYS A 220 -15.40 -25.38 -12.08
CA LYS A 220 -14.97 -26.69 -12.62
C LYS A 220 -15.19 -27.82 -11.61
N TYR A 221 -15.13 -27.53 -10.32
CA TYR A 221 -15.28 -28.51 -9.24
C TYR A 221 -16.36 -28.07 -8.23
N PRO A 222 -17.64 -28.03 -8.62
CA PRO A 222 -18.73 -27.51 -7.79
C PRO A 222 -18.98 -28.36 -6.53
N ASP A 223 -18.76 -29.68 -6.60
CA ASP A 223 -19.02 -30.63 -5.50
C ASP A 223 -17.75 -31.01 -4.70
N SER A 224 -16.63 -30.31 -4.94
CA SER A 224 -15.40 -30.56 -4.19
C SER A 224 -15.50 -29.97 -2.78
N SER A 225 -15.06 -30.72 -1.77
CA SER A 225 -14.87 -30.21 -0.40
C SER A 225 -13.90 -29.02 -0.32
N PHE A 226 -13.15 -28.74 -1.40
CA PHE A 226 -12.25 -27.59 -1.54
C PHE A 226 -12.87 -26.41 -2.31
N ALA A 227 -14.17 -26.42 -2.63
CA ALA A 227 -14.83 -25.29 -3.26
C ALA A 227 -14.69 -24.03 -2.39
N ILE A 228 -13.96 -23.04 -2.90
CA ILE A 228 -13.65 -21.82 -2.16
C ILE A 228 -14.81 -20.84 -2.35
N SER A 229 -15.41 -20.35 -1.26
CA SER A 229 -16.44 -19.30 -1.35
C SER A 229 -15.86 -18.01 -1.94
N ALA A 230 -16.68 -17.24 -2.67
CA ALA A 230 -16.22 -16.01 -3.33
C ALA A 230 -15.46 -15.03 -2.41
N PRO A 231 -15.86 -14.82 -1.14
CA PRO A 231 -15.10 -13.97 -0.22
C PRO A 231 -13.69 -14.49 0.09
N VAL A 232 -13.51 -15.79 0.32
CA VAL A 232 -12.16 -16.33 0.57
C VAL A 232 -11.33 -16.44 -0.71
N ALA A 233 -11.95 -16.65 -1.88
CA ALA A 233 -11.26 -16.55 -3.16
C ALA A 233 -10.69 -15.14 -3.40
N GLN A 234 -11.49 -14.10 -3.15
CA GLN A 234 -11.04 -12.70 -3.24
C GLN A 234 -9.95 -12.38 -2.21
N PHE A 235 -10.08 -12.87 -0.99
CA PHE A 235 -9.06 -12.70 0.06
C PHE A 235 -7.72 -13.34 -0.33
N LEU A 236 -7.74 -14.60 -0.79
CA LEU A 236 -6.54 -15.31 -1.24
C LEU A 236 -5.92 -14.66 -2.47
N ALA A 237 -6.74 -14.24 -3.45
CA ALA A 237 -6.27 -13.52 -4.62
C ALA A 237 -5.59 -12.20 -4.25
N GLY A 238 -6.18 -11.44 -3.31
CA GLY A 238 -5.61 -10.22 -2.76
C GLY A 238 -4.28 -10.47 -2.06
N GLY A 239 -4.21 -11.49 -1.19
CA GLY A 239 -3.00 -11.87 -0.48
C GLY A 239 -1.86 -12.29 -1.41
N LEU A 240 -2.12 -13.21 -2.34
CA LEU A 240 -1.13 -13.68 -3.31
C LEU A 240 -0.66 -12.55 -4.24
N ALA A 241 -1.58 -11.71 -4.71
CA ALA A 241 -1.24 -10.55 -5.54
C ALA A 241 -0.35 -9.54 -4.79
N ALA A 242 -0.58 -9.34 -3.49
CA ALA A 242 0.26 -8.49 -2.66
C ALA A 242 1.68 -9.07 -2.51
N GLU A 243 1.82 -10.39 -2.35
CA GLU A 243 3.13 -11.04 -2.29
C GLU A 243 3.88 -10.94 -3.62
N VAL A 244 3.20 -11.16 -4.75
CA VAL A 244 3.81 -10.95 -6.09
C VAL A 244 4.27 -9.50 -6.26
N PHE A 245 3.45 -8.54 -5.85
CA PHE A 245 3.82 -7.13 -5.86
C PHE A 245 5.07 -6.86 -5.03
N TRP A 246 5.15 -7.38 -3.80
CA TRP A 246 6.32 -7.16 -2.98
C TRP A 246 7.54 -7.85 -3.60
N LEU A 247 7.46 -9.10 -4.04
CA LEU A 247 8.59 -9.79 -4.67
C LEU A 247 9.16 -9.04 -5.88
N VAL A 248 8.30 -8.49 -6.75
CA VAL A 248 8.75 -7.79 -7.96
C VAL A 248 9.12 -6.32 -7.67
N GLY A 249 8.34 -5.64 -6.84
CA GLY A 249 8.51 -4.22 -6.52
C GLY A 249 9.58 -3.94 -5.46
N TYR A 250 10.04 -4.96 -4.71
CA TYR A 250 10.98 -4.77 -3.59
C TYR A 250 12.28 -4.06 -3.98
N PRO A 251 12.95 -4.38 -5.11
CA PRO A 251 14.17 -3.67 -5.51
C PRO A 251 13.95 -2.16 -5.68
N LEU A 252 12.79 -1.77 -6.21
CA LEU A 252 12.42 -0.35 -6.40
C LEU A 252 12.05 0.31 -5.07
N ASP A 253 11.38 -0.42 -4.16
CA ASP A 253 11.15 0.05 -2.79
C ASP A 253 12.47 0.31 -2.06
N MET A 254 13.47 -0.56 -2.25
CA MET A 254 14.78 -0.42 -1.64
C MET A 254 15.54 0.81 -2.16
N ILE A 255 15.51 1.06 -3.48
CA ILE A 255 16.04 2.30 -4.09
C ILE A 255 15.34 3.54 -3.53
N LYS A 256 13.99 3.54 -3.52
CA LYS A 256 13.18 4.64 -2.99
C LYS A 256 13.56 4.95 -1.54
N ASN A 257 13.60 3.93 -0.68
CA ASN A 257 13.89 4.10 0.73
C ASN A 257 15.31 4.60 0.98
N ARG A 258 16.32 4.16 0.21
CA ARG A 258 17.68 4.71 0.28
C ARG A 258 17.73 6.21 0.03
N ILE A 259 16.96 6.72 -0.94
CA ILE A 259 16.88 8.15 -1.23
C ILE A 259 16.13 8.91 -0.12
N MET A 260 15.06 8.34 0.43
CA MET A 260 14.33 8.95 1.55
C MET A 260 15.18 9.05 2.83
N CYS A 261 15.97 8.00 3.11
CA CYS A 261 16.90 7.93 4.22
C CYS A 261 18.17 8.80 4.02
N ASP A 262 18.47 9.22 2.79
CA ASP A 262 19.70 9.97 2.47
C ASP A 262 19.79 11.29 3.24
N SER A 263 21.01 11.77 3.44
CA SER A 263 21.23 13.04 4.12
C SER A 263 20.64 14.19 3.29
N PHE A 264 19.90 15.07 3.96
CA PHE A 264 19.36 16.28 3.33
C PHE A 264 20.37 17.43 3.30
N THR A 265 21.50 17.30 4.00
CA THR A 265 22.59 18.30 4.00
C THR A 265 23.77 17.90 3.12
N LYS A 266 24.05 16.60 3.02
CA LYS A 266 25.12 16.04 2.17
C LYS A 266 24.59 14.83 1.39
N PRO A 267 23.75 15.05 0.38
CA PRO A 267 23.07 13.96 -0.30
C PRO A 267 24.05 13.10 -1.10
N LYS A 268 23.99 11.78 -0.92
CA LYS A 268 24.82 10.81 -1.62
C LYS A 268 24.24 10.39 -2.98
N TYR A 269 22.92 10.43 -3.12
CA TYR A 269 22.24 9.87 -4.29
C TYR A 269 21.55 10.97 -5.11
N PRO A 270 22.20 11.54 -6.16
CA PRO A 270 21.59 12.58 -7.00
C PRO A 270 20.39 12.07 -7.81
N SER A 271 20.33 10.77 -8.11
CA SER A 271 19.23 10.15 -8.88
C SER A 271 18.90 8.74 -8.38
N TRP A 272 17.73 8.23 -8.76
CA TRP A 272 17.34 6.85 -8.42
C TRP A 272 18.25 5.80 -9.05
N LEU A 273 18.78 6.06 -10.25
CA LEU A 273 19.80 5.23 -10.90
C LEU A 273 21.11 5.20 -10.10
N SER A 274 21.54 6.34 -9.55
CA SER A 274 22.75 6.39 -8.72
C SER A 274 22.59 5.59 -7.42
N ALA A 275 21.41 5.64 -6.81
CA ALA A 275 21.09 4.81 -5.65
C ALA A 275 21.09 3.32 -6.03
N GLY A 276 20.44 2.94 -7.13
CA GLY A 276 20.45 1.57 -7.64
C GLY A 276 21.86 1.04 -7.91
N ARG A 277 22.72 1.84 -8.56
CA ARG A 277 24.12 1.49 -8.80
C ARG A 277 24.89 1.31 -7.49
N ALA A 278 24.69 2.20 -6.51
CA ALA A 278 25.35 2.08 -5.20
C ALA A 278 24.93 0.79 -4.48
N ILE A 279 23.63 0.45 -4.50
CA ILE A 279 23.11 -0.79 -3.92
C ILE A 279 23.74 -2.02 -4.59
N TRP A 280 23.84 -2.00 -5.92
CA TRP A 280 24.48 -3.09 -6.67
C TRP A 280 25.95 -3.27 -6.25
N LEU A 281 26.69 -2.18 -6.08
CA LEU A 281 28.08 -2.21 -5.64
C LEU A 281 28.25 -2.70 -4.18
N GLU A 282 27.23 -2.60 -3.33
CA GLU A 282 27.28 -3.08 -1.93
C GLU A 282 27.15 -4.60 -1.79
N GLY A 283 26.60 -5.32 -2.78
CA GLY A 283 26.34 -6.75 -2.64
C GLY A 283 25.49 -7.40 -3.74
N GLY A 284 25.46 -6.79 -4.93
CA GLY A 284 24.73 -7.29 -6.10
C GLY A 284 23.22 -7.43 -5.88
N ALA A 285 22.61 -8.42 -6.52
CA ALA A 285 21.17 -8.66 -6.46
C ALA A 285 20.64 -8.88 -5.04
N LYS A 286 21.41 -9.54 -4.15
CA LYS A 286 21.01 -9.80 -2.76
C LYS A 286 20.83 -8.51 -1.96
N ALA A 287 21.57 -7.44 -2.28
CA ALA A 287 21.47 -6.16 -1.58
C ALA A 287 20.09 -5.52 -1.75
N PHE A 288 19.45 -5.69 -2.92
CA PHE A 288 18.12 -5.17 -3.20
C PHE A 288 17.03 -5.81 -2.34
N TYR A 289 17.21 -7.05 -1.89
CA TYR A 289 16.24 -7.81 -1.09
C TYR A 289 16.49 -7.78 0.42
N ARG A 290 17.43 -6.95 0.89
CA ARG A 290 17.67 -6.73 2.33
C ARG A 290 16.40 -6.20 3.00
N GLY A 291 15.94 -6.88 4.05
CA GLY A 291 14.71 -6.53 4.77
C GLY A 291 13.41 -7.10 4.18
N LEU A 292 13.46 -7.97 3.17
CA LEU A 292 12.25 -8.57 2.59
C LEU A 292 11.49 -9.40 3.64
N THR A 293 12.20 -10.13 4.50
CA THR A 293 11.61 -10.97 5.55
C THR A 293 10.64 -10.21 6.47
N PRO A 294 11.01 -9.11 7.14
CA PRO A 294 10.05 -8.35 7.93
C PRO A 294 8.92 -7.75 7.08
N CYS A 295 9.13 -7.49 5.78
CA CYS A 295 8.08 -7.02 4.88
C CYS A 295 6.96 -8.05 4.69
N ILE A 296 7.34 -9.31 4.41
CA ILE A 296 6.40 -10.42 4.21
C ILE A 296 5.74 -10.81 5.54
N LEU A 297 6.54 -10.98 6.61
CA LEU A 297 6.04 -11.37 7.93
C LEU A 297 5.03 -10.36 8.51
N ARG A 298 5.14 -9.08 8.15
CA ARG A 298 4.21 -8.03 8.58
C ARG A 298 2.78 -8.28 8.12
N ALA A 299 2.58 -8.88 6.93
CA ALA A 299 1.29 -8.93 6.28
C ALA A 299 0.22 -9.63 7.13
N PHE A 300 0.52 -10.84 7.62
CA PHE A 300 -0.45 -11.64 8.36
C PHE A 300 -0.84 -11.02 9.72
N PRO A 301 0.08 -10.69 10.65
CA PRO A 301 -0.29 -10.13 11.95
C PRO A 301 -1.03 -8.80 11.84
N THR A 302 -0.60 -7.94 10.90
CA THR A 302 -1.19 -6.62 10.69
C THR A 302 -2.63 -6.74 10.18
N ASN A 303 -2.86 -7.61 9.20
CA ASN A 303 -4.19 -7.80 8.63
C ASN A 303 -5.14 -8.51 9.60
N ALA A 304 -4.67 -9.55 10.30
CA ALA A 304 -5.46 -10.28 11.28
C ALA A 304 -5.93 -9.38 12.43
N ALA A 305 -5.02 -8.60 13.03
CA ALA A 305 -5.37 -7.68 14.11
C ALA A 305 -6.36 -6.59 13.66
N ALA A 306 -6.16 -6.06 12.45
CA ALA A 306 -7.02 -5.02 11.92
C ALA A 306 -8.44 -5.50 11.60
N LEU A 307 -8.58 -6.73 11.12
CA LEU A 307 -9.88 -7.36 10.90
C LEU A 307 -10.57 -7.62 12.23
N ALA A 308 -9.86 -8.16 13.22
CA ALA A 308 -10.41 -8.40 14.55
C ALA A 308 -10.93 -7.11 15.21
N VAL A 309 -10.19 -6.01 15.10
CA VAL A 309 -10.63 -4.69 15.63
C VAL A 309 -11.79 -4.13 14.84
N TRP A 310 -11.80 -4.25 13.50
CA TRP A 310 -12.94 -3.84 12.68
C TRP A 310 -14.22 -4.58 13.08
N GLU A 311 -14.17 -5.91 13.14
CA GLU A 311 -15.32 -6.74 13.51
C GLU A 311 -15.78 -6.46 14.94
N GLY A 312 -14.85 -6.30 15.88
CA GLY A 312 -15.15 -5.93 17.26
C GLY A 312 -15.83 -4.56 17.35
N ALA A 313 -15.29 -3.55 16.68
CA ALA A 313 -15.86 -2.20 16.64
C ALA A 313 -17.27 -2.21 16.02
N MET A 314 -17.45 -2.93 14.91
CA MET A 314 -18.76 -3.07 14.26
C MET A 314 -19.79 -3.82 15.11
N LYS A 315 -19.37 -4.69 16.03
CA LYS A 315 -20.27 -5.34 17.00
C LYS A 315 -20.64 -4.39 18.13
N VAL A 316 -19.68 -3.71 18.73
CA VAL A 316 -19.92 -2.77 19.84
C VAL A 316 -20.74 -1.56 19.41
N LEU A 317 -20.56 -1.07 18.18
CA LEU A 317 -21.29 0.08 17.65
C LEU A 317 -22.72 -0.26 17.13
N LYS A 318 -23.11 -1.55 17.18
CA LYS A 318 -24.49 -1.98 16.89
C LYS A 318 -25.40 -1.88 18.12
N ASP A 319 -24.80 -1.86 19.32
CA ASP A 319 -25.47 -1.68 20.61
C ASP A 319 -25.53 -0.18 20.98
#